data_AF-A0A139NBN2-F1
#
_entry.id   AF-A0A139NBN2-F1
#
_cell.length_a   1.000
_cell.length_b   1.000
_cell.length_c   1.000
_cell.angle_alpha   90.00
_cell.angle_beta   90.00
_cell.angle_gamma   90.00
#
_symmetry.space_group_name_H-M   'P 1'
#
loop_
_entity.id
_entity.type
_entity.pdbx_description
1 polymer ?
#
loop_
_entity_poly.entity_id
_entity_poly.type
_entity_poly.pdbx_seq_one_letter_code
_entity_poly.pdbx_strand_id
1 'polypeptide(L)'
;MSNNGDNFLEELSELANQEDDRIWSESHLDGYSDFYKENETSELWWIDKLDAIGEHLFSFDQKKIYNLFADYPHNMTDKEVEIFDKENPFWAEFFSDRK
;
A
#
# COMPACT_ATOMS: atom_id res chain seq x y z
N MET A 1 6.63 -19.33 -37.01
CA MET A 1 6.83 -17.99 -36.43
C MET A 1 5.80 -17.87 -35.33
N SER A 2 6.22 -17.97 -34.07
CA SER A 2 5.31 -17.74 -32.95
C SER A 2 5.07 -16.24 -32.88
N ASN A 3 3.81 -15.82 -32.97
CA ASN A 3 3.43 -14.42 -32.91
C ASN A 3 3.56 -13.96 -31.45
N ASN A 4 4.63 -13.22 -31.16
CA ASN A 4 4.84 -12.64 -29.82
C ASN A 4 3.72 -11.69 -29.35
N GLY A 5 2.82 -11.26 -30.26
CA GLY A 5 1.67 -10.41 -29.92
C GLY A 5 0.45 -11.15 -29.39
N ASP A 6 0.27 -12.43 -29.75
CA ASP A 6 -0.89 -13.22 -29.32
C ASP A 6 -0.76 -13.61 -27.83
N ASN A 7 0.47 -13.82 -27.36
CA ASN A 7 0.78 -14.16 -25.96
C ASN A 7 0.61 -12.96 -24.99
N PHE A 8 0.86 -11.74 -25.45
CA PHE A 8 0.75 -10.53 -24.60
C PHE A 8 -0.70 -10.17 -24.27
N LEU A 9 -1.61 -10.32 -25.24
CA LEU A 9 -3.03 -10.05 -25.02
C LEU A 9 -3.68 -11.10 -24.11
N GLU A 10 -3.20 -12.35 -24.21
CA GLU A 10 -3.63 -13.44 -23.32
C GLU A 10 -3.16 -13.16 -21.88
N GLU A 11 -1.89 -12.80 -21.69
CA GLU A 11 -1.32 -12.42 -20.38
C GLU A 11 -2.04 -11.21 -19.77
N LEU A 12 -2.32 -10.16 -20.55
CA LEU A 12 -3.09 -9.01 -20.07
C LEU A 12 -4.54 -9.37 -19.71
N SER A 13 -5.16 -10.26 -20.48
CA SER A 13 -6.51 -10.76 -20.18
C SER A 13 -6.50 -11.57 -18.89
N GLU A 14 -5.50 -12.39 -18.65
CA GLU A 14 -5.34 -13.15 -17.40
C GLU A 14 -5.15 -12.22 -16.20
N LEU A 15 -4.27 -11.22 -16.31
CA LEU A 15 -4.02 -10.23 -15.26
C LEU A 15 -5.25 -9.37 -14.96
N ALA A 16 -5.99 -8.95 -15.99
CA ALA A 16 -7.20 -8.13 -15.82
C ALA A 16 -8.37 -8.92 -15.20
N ASN A 17 -8.38 -10.24 -15.34
CA ASN A 17 -9.39 -11.12 -14.76
C ASN A 17 -8.95 -11.75 -13.42
N GLN A 18 -7.75 -11.44 -12.94
CA GLN A 18 -7.31 -11.87 -11.62
C GLN A 18 -8.20 -11.21 -10.57
N GLU A 19 -8.77 -12.03 -9.67
CA GLU A 19 -9.55 -11.50 -8.56
C GLU A 19 -8.64 -10.67 -7.66
N ASP A 20 -9.13 -9.48 -7.29
CA ASP A 20 -8.50 -8.64 -6.27
C ASP A 20 -8.76 -9.27 -4.90
N ASP A 21 -7.75 -9.94 -4.36
CA ASP A 21 -7.79 -10.65 -3.08
C ASP A 21 -7.50 -9.75 -1.87
N ARG A 22 -7.36 -8.44 -2.10
CA ARG A 22 -7.18 -7.46 -1.03
C ARG A 22 -8.42 -7.38 -0.14
N ILE A 23 -8.16 -7.11 1.13
CA ILE A 23 -9.18 -6.92 2.14
C ILE A 23 -9.48 -5.43 2.24
N TRP A 24 -10.76 -5.08 2.11
CA TRP A 24 -11.24 -3.70 2.12
C TRP A 24 -11.98 -3.35 3.40
N SER A 25 -11.91 -2.09 3.80
CA SER A 25 -12.69 -1.52 4.89
C SER A 25 -13.10 -0.08 4.57
N GLU A 26 -14.39 0.22 4.73
CA GLU A 26 -14.96 1.53 4.38
C GLU A 26 -14.31 2.66 5.19
N SER A 27 -13.69 3.63 4.50
CA SER A 27 -12.97 4.71 5.19
C SER A 27 -13.90 5.76 5.78
N HIS A 28 -15.05 6.01 5.14
CA HIS A 28 -15.98 7.10 5.45
C HIS A 28 -15.36 8.51 5.37
N LEU A 29 -14.24 8.66 4.67
CA LEU A 29 -13.51 9.92 4.52
C LEU A 29 -13.77 10.54 3.14
N ASP A 30 -14.25 11.78 3.11
CA ASP A 30 -14.45 12.50 1.85
C ASP A 30 -13.09 12.84 1.21
N GLY A 31 -12.96 12.58 -0.09
CA GLY A 31 -11.72 12.76 -0.85
C GLY A 31 -10.68 11.64 -0.69
N TYR A 32 -11.01 10.53 -0.01
CA TYR A 32 -10.15 9.37 0.14
C TYR A 32 -10.79 8.10 -0.42
N SER A 33 -9.97 7.11 -0.76
CA SER A 33 -10.41 5.74 -1.00
C SER A 33 -10.86 5.07 0.30
N ASP A 34 -11.41 3.86 0.17
CA ASP A 34 -11.51 2.93 1.28
C ASP A 34 -10.12 2.42 1.69
N PHE A 35 -10.01 1.92 2.92
CA PHE A 35 -8.80 1.29 3.41
C PHE A 35 -8.65 -0.09 2.76
N TYR A 36 -7.42 -0.48 2.44
CA TYR A 36 -7.12 -1.82 1.94
C TYR A 36 -5.83 -2.41 2.51
N LYS A 37 -5.74 -3.73 2.51
CA LYS A 37 -4.52 -4.47 2.83
C LYS A 37 -4.43 -5.79 2.07
N GLU A 38 -3.21 -6.30 1.92
CA GLU A 38 -2.93 -7.50 1.11
C GLU A 38 -3.44 -8.80 1.76
N ASN A 39 -3.48 -8.89 3.09
CA ASN A 39 -3.91 -10.12 3.78
C ASN A 39 -4.37 -9.86 5.22
N GLU A 40 -5.05 -10.85 5.82
CA GLU A 40 -5.61 -10.75 7.18
C GLU A 40 -4.54 -10.49 8.24
N THR A 41 -3.32 -11.02 8.04
CA THR A 41 -2.21 -10.92 8.99
C THR A 41 -1.51 -9.58 8.98
N SER A 42 -1.71 -8.76 7.94
CA SER A 42 -1.14 -7.42 7.87
C SER A 42 -1.85 -6.48 8.85
N GLU A 43 -1.04 -5.76 9.63
CA GLU A 43 -1.46 -4.75 10.58
C GLU A 43 -1.60 -3.38 9.90
N LEU A 44 -1.02 -3.20 8.71
CA LEU A 44 -1.06 -1.96 7.94
C LEU A 44 -2.22 -1.93 6.96
N TRP A 45 -2.91 -0.79 6.94
CA TRP A 45 -3.93 -0.44 5.97
C TRP A 45 -3.45 0.70 5.10
N TRP A 46 -3.49 0.52 3.79
CA TRP A 46 -3.25 1.57 2.81
C TRP A 46 -4.53 2.35 2.55
N ILE A 47 -4.36 3.62 2.19
CA ILE A 47 -5.45 4.50 1.77
C ILE A 47 -4.89 5.50 0.75
N ASP A 48 -5.70 5.87 -0.24
CA ASP A 48 -5.30 6.83 -1.25
C ASP A 48 -6.11 8.11 -1.11
N LYS A 49 -5.45 9.24 -1.28
CA LYS A 49 -6.10 10.54 -1.37
C LYS A 49 -6.39 10.85 -2.84
N LEU A 50 -7.66 10.99 -3.19
CA LEU A 50 -8.12 10.97 -4.58
C LEU A 50 -7.76 12.22 -5.39
N ASP A 51 -7.45 13.33 -4.71
CA ASP A 51 -7.06 14.61 -5.31
C ASP A 51 -5.55 14.91 -5.23
N ALA A 52 -4.74 13.96 -4.75
CA ALA A 52 -3.30 14.11 -4.59
C ALA A 52 -2.49 13.11 -5.42
N ILE A 53 -1.31 13.52 -5.87
CA ILE A 53 -0.37 12.68 -6.60
C ILE A 53 0.93 12.61 -5.81
N GLY A 54 1.45 11.39 -5.63
CA GLY A 54 2.73 11.14 -4.97
C GLY A 54 2.67 11.04 -3.45
N GLU A 55 1.48 11.09 -2.85
CA GLU A 55 1.30 10.70 -1.45
C GLU A 55 1.22 9.18 -1.35
N HIS A 56 1.92 8.59 -0.38
CA HIS A 56 1.76 7.18 0.01
C HIS A 56 1.26 7.18 1.45
N LEU A 57 -0.01 6.85 1.64
CA LEU A 57 -0.66 6.97 2.93
C LEU A 57 -1.01 5.61 3.51
N PHE A 58 -0.85 5.47 4.83
CA PHE A 58 -1.16 4.24 5.54
C PHE A 58 -1.65 4.51 6.96
N SER A 59 -2.24 3.51 7.58
CA SER A 59 -2.76 3.55 8.95
C SER A 59 -2.65 2.17 9.62
N PHE A 60 -2.39 2.14 10.92
CA PHE A 60 -2.46 0.89 11.72
C PHE A 60 -3.84 0.65 12.33
N ASP A 61 -4.63 1.71 12.52
CA ASP A 61 -5.89 1.69 13.26
C ASP A 61 -7.09 2.22 12.45
N GLN A 62 -6.87 2.54 11.18
CA GLN A 62 -7.83 3.17 10.26
C GLN A 62 -8.37 4.52 10.77
N LYS A 63 -7.63 5.19 11.65
CA LYS A 63 -7.98 6.51 12.22
C LYS A 63 -6.85 7.51 12.03
N LYS A 64 -5.63 7.15 12.44
CA LYS A 64 -4.45 7.98 12.21
C LYS A 64 -3.83 7.62 10.87
N ILE A 65 -3.84 8.57 9.95
CA ILE A 65 -3.22 8.43 8.63
C ILE A 65 -1.82 9.03 8.67
N TYR A 66 -0.84 8.25 8.26
CA TYR A 66 0.55 8.64 8.07
C TYR A 66 0.82 8.85 6.59
N ASN A 67 1.71 9.78 6.27
CA ASN A 67 2.35 9.90 4.97
C ASN A 67 3.75 9.30 5.03
N LEU A 68 4.03 8.28 4.24
CA LEU A 68 5.31 7.57 4.20
C LEU A 68 6.52 8.49 4.07
N PHE A 69 6.45 9.52 3.21
CA PHE A 69 7.62 10.37 2.98
C PHE A 69 7.83 11.42 4.05
N ALA A 70 6.75 11.89 4.68
CA ALA A 70 6.78 12.98 5.65
C ALA A 70 6.90 12.49 7.10
N ASP A 71 6.28 11.36 7.42
CA ASP A 71 6.14 10.88 8.79
C ASP A 71 7.11 9.77 9.17
N TYR A 72 7.44 8.88 8.22
CA TYR A 72 8.33 7.77 8.52
C TYR A 72 9.82 8.22 8.50
N PRO A 73 10.64 7.82 9.50
CA PRO A 73 10.26 7.10 10.72
C PRO A 73 9.94 8.03 11.91
N HIS A 74 10.26 9.32 11.83
CA HIS A 74 10.40 10.20 13.00
C HIS A 74 9.09 10.62 13.69
N ASN A 75 7.94 10.56 13.00
CA ASN A 75 6.63 10.91 13.57
C ASN A 75 5.83 9.69 14.04
N MET A 76 6.49 8.53 14.08
CA MET A 76 5.94 7.24 14.50
C MET A 76 6.55 6.81 15.84
N THR A 77 5.85 5.94 16.56
CA THR A 77 6.42 5.28 17.74
C THR A 77 7.36 4.14 17.33
N ASP A 78 8.32 3.79 18.18
CA ASP A 78 9.27 2.69 17.91
C ASP A 78 8.55 1.38 17.53
N LYS A 79 7.42 1.09 18.17
CA LYS A 79 6.59 -0.08 17.87
C LYS A 79 5.95 0.00 16.48
N GLU A 80 5.44 1.17 16.09
CA GLU A 80 4.86 1.35 14.75
C GLU A 80 5.93 1.25 13.67
N VAL A 81 7.14 1.76 13.92
CA VAL A 81 8.29 1.61 13.01
C VAL A 81 8.67 0.14 12.87
N GLU A 82 8.73 -0.62 13.97
CA GLU A 82 9.03 -2.06 13.93
C GLU A 82 8.01 -2.85 13.11
N ILE A 83 6.71 -2.59 13.31
CA ILE A 83 5.63 -3.22 12.54
C ILE A 83 5.76 -2.83 11.06
N PHE A 84 5.95 -1.54 10.76
CA PHE A 84 6.11 -1.06 9.39
C PHE A 84 7.30 -1.71 8.69
N ASP A 85 8.46 -1.75 9.35
CA ASP A 85 9.69 -2.33 8.80
C ASP A 85 9.54 -3.81 8.47
N LYS A 86 8.83 -4.55 9.33
CA LYS A 86 8.58 -5.98 9.16
C LYS A 86 7.67 -6.27 7.96
N GLU A 87 6.65 -5.45 7.74
CA GLU A 87 5.72 -5.63 6.63
C GLU A 87 6.21 -5.02 5.31
N ASN A 88 7.06 -3.99 5.39
CA ASN A 88 7.55 -3.24 4.24
C ASN A 88 9.09 -3.20 4.21
N PRO A 89 9.77 -4.36 4.06
CA PRO A 89 11.23 -4.44 4.13
C PRO A 89 11.92 -3.58 3.06
N PHE A 90 11.31 -3.45 1.87
CA PHE A 90 11.84 -2.57 0.82
C PHE A 90 11.91 -1.11 1.26
N TRP A 91 10.83 -0.57 1.85
CA TRP A 91 10.80 0.81 2.32
C TRP A 91 11.74 1.03 3.50
N ALA A 92 11.84 0.05 4.40
CA ALA A 92 12.77 0.09 5.52
C ALA A 92 14.24 0.15 5.07
N GLU A 93 14.59 -0.59 4.02
CA GLU A 93 15.93 -0.55 3.42
C GLU A 93 16.16 0.76 2.64
N PHE A 94 15.17 1.18 1.83
CA PHE A 94 15.24 2.40 1.03
C PHE A 94 15.45 3.66 1.87
N PHE A 95 14.83 3.73 3.04
CA PHE A 95 14.95 4.84 4.00
C PHE A 95 15.91 4.54 5.16
N SER A 96 16.82 3.58 5.00
CA SER A 96 17.79 3.24 6.05
C SER A 96 18.69 4.42 6.47
N ASP A 97 18.85 5.41 5.59
CA ASP A 97 19.60 6.65 5.84
C ASP A 97 18.84 7.66 6.72
N ARG A 98 17.54 7.46 6.94
CA ARG A 98 16.70 8.30 7.81
C ARG A 98 16.66 7.81 9.26
N LYS A 99 17.32 6.70 9.59
CA LYS A 99 17.28 6.07 10.92
C LYS A 99 18.42 6.52 11.81
#